data_AF-A0A8J6QVE5-F1
#
_entry.id   AF-A0A8J6QVE5-F1
#
_cell.length_a   1.000
_cell.length_b   1.000
_cell.length_c   1.000
_cell.angle_alpha   90.00
_cell.angle_beta   90.00
_cell.angle_gamma   90.00
#
_symmetry.space_group_name_H-M   'P 1'
#
loop_
_entity.id
_entity.type
_entity.pdbx_description
1 polymer ?
#
loop_
_entity_poly.entity_id
_entity_poly.type
_entity_poly.pdbx_seq_one_letter_code
_entity_poly.pdbx_strand_id
1 'polypeptide(L)'
;MSKIKNRKKTSTEKAPLPQETASPERPVKQGKKKQPPGLKQRKHPNWPVTVLAGIGMALTLYLTLTVWFGNTPLHCAEGSACDIVQQSRWGTFLGMPTAFWGFMTYAALTFIGFKIRNPEQHWKSAWIVALIGVGYSIYLTLVSHFVINALCPYCLVSLAIMVATFGVIMTQRPERMKNFKFKSWSVQTAIVALIIIGGMHLHYSGVFHPAAGPEDPYLKGLATHLAQGDAIFYGTFW
;
A
#
# COMPACT_ATOMS: atom_id res chain seq x y z
N MET A 1 93.82 29.49 -9.71
CA MET A 1 93.91 28.30 -10.60
C MET A 1 93.52 27.07 -9.79
N SER A 2 92.56 26.26 -10.28
CA SER A 2 92.43 24.79 -10.08
C SER A 2 92.26 24.28 -8.62
N LYS A 3 91.31 23.41 -8.23
CA LYS A 3 90.50 22.42 -8.93
C LYS A 3 89.39 21.91 -7.99
N ILE A 4 88.28 21.55 -8.63
CA ILE A 4 87.17 20.69 -8.22
C ILE A 4 87.63 19.39 -7.52
N LYS A 5 86.94 18.94 -6.43
CA LYS A 5 86.39 17.56 -6.33
C LYS A 5 85.43 17.31 -5.14
N ASN A 6 84.14 17.20 -5.48
CA ASN A 6 83.13 16.25 -5.00
C ASN A 6 83.55 15.11 -4.04
N ARG A 7 82.86 14.92 -2.89
CA ARG A 7 81.84 13.86 -2.63
C ARG A 7 81.64 13.51 -1.13
N LYS A 8 80.34 13.40 -0.79
CA LYS A 8 79.66 12.36 0.02
C LYS A 8 79.62 12.42 1.57
N LYS A 9 78.36 12.53 2.01
CA LYS A 9 77.63 11.73 3.01
C LYS A 9 77.98 11.98 4.49
N THR A 10 77.27 12.97 5.01
CA THR A 10 76.82 13.07 6.40
C THR A 10 75.95 11.88 6.79
N SER A 11 76.36 11.17 7.83
CA SER A 11 75.50 10.33 8.69
C SER A 11 75.85 10.71 10.12
N THR A 12 74.97 11.42 10.78
CA THR A 12 75.09 11.72 12.22
C THR A 12 73.74 11.44 12.86
N GLU A 13 73.72 10.33 13.59
CA GLU A 13 73.22 10.23 14.96
C GLU A 13 71.83 10.82 15.27
N LYS A 14 70.83 9.94 15.17
CA LYS A 14 69.65 9.75 16.04
C LYS A 14 69.47 10.76 17.21
N ALA A 15 68.47 11.63 17.08
CA ALA A 15 67.88 12.40 18.18
C ALA A 15 66.43 11.90 18.47
N PRO A 16 66.01 11.73 19.73
CA PRO A 16 64.63 11.38 20.09
C PRO A 16 63.64 12.52 19.84
N LEU A 17 62.47 12.20 19.28
CA LEU A 17 61.34 13.13 19.07
C LEU A 17 60.89 13.81 20.38
N PRO A 18 60.78 15.15 20.42
CA PRO A 18 59.91 15.86 21.36
C PRO A 18 58.47 15.78 20.86
N GLN A 19 57.55 15.43 21.76
CA GLN A 19 56.12 15.36 21.49
C GLN A 19 55.56 16.73 21.08
N GLU A 20 54.91 16.74 19.91
CA GLU A 20 54.24 17.90 19.36
C GLU A 20 53.05 18.28 20.25
N THR A 21 53.17 19.45 20.87
CA THR A 21 52.20 20.07 21.75
C THR A 21 50.85 20.23 21.08
N ALA A 22 49.81 19.86 21.82
CA ALA A 22 48.40 19.96 21.48
C ALA A 22 48.04 21.26 20.74
N SER A 23 47.57 21.11 19.50
CA SER A 23 46.88 22.16 18.78
C SER A 23 45.52 22.42 19.45
N PRO A 24 45.15 23.66 19.78
CA PRO A 24 43.83 23.93 20.36
C PRO A 24 42.76 23.64 19.32
N GLU A 25 41.95 22.61 19.56
CA GLU A 25 40.71 22.36 18.83
C GLU A 25 39.89 23.66 18.84
N ARG A 26 39.81 24.31 17.66
CA ARG A 26 38.79 25.33 17.43
C ARG A 26 37.44 24.65 17.68
N PRO A 27 36.58 25.15 18.57
CA PRO A 27 35.27 24.59 18.74
C PRO A 27 34.55 24.78 17.40
N VAL A 28 34.33 23.67 16.70
CA VAL A 28 33.40 23.61 15.58
C VAL A 28 32.06 23.98 16.19
N LYS A 29 31.71 25.28 16.12
CA LYS A 29 30.35 25.75 16.34
C LYS A 29 29.52 25.00 15.32
N GLN A 30 28.95 23.88 15.74
CA GLN A 30 27.85 23.23 15.07
C GLN A 30 26.75 24.28 15.02
N GLY A 31 26.76 25.09 13.95
CA GLY A 31 25.67 25.94 13.60
C GLY A 31 24.48 25.00 13.52
N LYS A 32 23.59 25.11 14.50
CA LYS A 32 22.29 24.43 14.51
C LYS A 32 21.75 24.57 13.09
N LYS A 33 21.78 23.48 12.32
CA LYS A 33 21.15 23.42 11.00
C LYS A 33 19.73 23.86 11.29
N LYS A 34 19.38 25.08 10.86
CA LYS A 34 18.05 25.65 11.08
C LYS A 34 17.10 24.68 10.39
N GLN A 35 16.50 23.82 11.17
CA GLN A 35 15.41 22.97 10.73
C GLN A 35 14.39 23.92 10.10
N PRO A 36 13.99 23.71 8.83
CA PRO A 36 13.01 24.59 8.19
C PRO A 36 11.79 24.67 9.13
N PRO A 37 11.15 25.85 9.25
CA PRO A 37 10.16 26.10 10.29
C PRO A 37 9.10 25.00 10.24
N GLY A 38 9.12 24.12 11.24
CA GLY A 38 8.29 22.93 11.28
C GLY A 38 6.83 23.35 11.18
N LEU A 39 6.08 22.71 10.29
CA LEU A 39 4.62 22.87 10.26
C LEU A 39 4.10 22.76 11.69
N LYS A 40 3.27 23.71 12.12
CA LYS A 40 2.53 23.58 13.37
C LYS A 40 1.81 22.23 13.33
N GLN A 41 2.15 21.35 14.27
CA GLN A 41 1.48 20.07 14.45
C GLN A 41 -0.02 20.32 14.56
N ARG A 42 -0.85 19.49 13.90
CA ARG A 42 -2.31 19.61 14.05
C ARG A 42 -2.64 19.41 15.53
N LYS A 43 -3.34 20.37 16.13
CA LYS A 43 -3.80 20.27 17.53
C LYS A 43 -4.87 19.19 17.70
N HIS A 44 -5.63 18.91 16.64
CA HIS A 44 -6.71 17.92 16.64
C HIS A 44 -6.45 16.84 15.58
N PRO A 45 -6.79 15.57 15.86
CA PRO A 45 -6.82 14.51 14.86
C PRO A 45 -7.76 14.86 13.71
N ASN A 46 -7.54 14.26 12.53
CA ASN A 46 -8.43 14.45 11.39
C ASN A 46 -9.68 13.62 11.55
N TRP A 47 -10.57 14.10 12.43
CA TRP A 47 -11.81 13.44 12.80
C TRP A 47 -12.63 12.97 11.59
N PRO A 48 -12.77 13.75 10.49
CA PRO A 48 -13.51 13.28 9.32
C PRO A 48 -12.90 12.02 8.69
N VAL A 49 -11.57 11.99 8.52
CA VAL A 49 -10.87 10.85 7.92
C VAL A 49 -10.91 9.65 8.86
N THR A 50 -10.74 9.87 10.16
CA THR A 50 -10.79 8.80 11.17
C THR A 50 -12.18 8.19 11.28
N VAL A 51 -13.25 8.99 11.22
CA VAL A 51 -14.63 8.49 11.26
C VAL A 51 -14.96 7.70 10.00
N LEU A 52 -14.67 8.24 8.80
CA LEU A 52 -14.91 7.52 7.55
C LEU A 52 -14.11 6.22 7.47
N ALA A 53 -12.82 6.25 7.85
CA ALA A 53 -11.98 5.06 7.89
C ALA A 53 -12.47 4.05 8.94
N GLY A 54 -12.96 4.52 10.09
CA GLY A 54 -13.54 3.66 11.13
C GLY A 54 -14.81 2.96 10.67
N ILE A 55 -15.68 3.64 9.91
CA ILE A 55 -16.88 3.02 9.30
C ILE A 55 -16.47 1.94 8.30
N GLY A 56 -15.51 2.23 7.42
CA GLY A 56 -14.98 1.24 6.47
C GLY A 56 -14.31 0.05 7.17
N MET A 57 -13.58 0.30 8.26
CA MET A 57 -12.97 -0.73 9.09
C MET A 57 -14.03 -1.64 9.73
N ALA A 58 -15.13 -1.07 10.26
CA ALA A 58 -16.22 -1.86 10.84
C ALA A 58 -16.94 -2.70 9.78
N LEU A 59 -17.18 -2.14 8.59
CA LEU A 59 -17.82 -2.85 7.48
C LEU A 59 -16.97 -4.01 6.98
N THR A 60 -15.68 -3.78 6.74
CA THR A 60 -14.75 -4.81 6.28
C THR A 60 -14.51 -5.88 7.34
N LEU A 61 -14.41 -5.49 8.62
CA LEU A 61 -14.34 -6.44 9.74
C LEU A 61 -15.59 -7.32 9.82
N TYR A 62 -16.78 -6.72 9.68
CA TYR A 62 -18.04 -7.47 9.63
C TYR A 62 -18.00 -8.52 8.51
N LEU A 63 -17.62 -8.13 7.29
CA LEU A 63 -17.48 -9.07 6.17
C LEU A 63 -16.46 -10.17 6.47
N THR A 64 -15.28 -9.82 6.98
CA THR A 64 -14.24 -10.80 7.33
C THR A 64 -14.76 -11.81 8.35
N LEU A 65 -15.45 -11.37 9.39
CA LEU A 65 -16.03 -12.25 10.40
C LEU A 65 -17.13 -13.14 9.79
N THR A 66 -18.00 -12.60 8.94
CA THR A 66 -19.05 -13.40 8.29
C THR A 66 -18.49 -14.53 7.44
N VAL A 67 -17.42 -14.26 6.67
CA VAL A 67 -16.72 -15.29 5.88
C VAL A 67 -16.08 -16.33 6.79
N TRP A 68 -15.50 -15.91 7.91
CA TRP A 68 -14.79 -16.82 8.80
C TRP A 68 -15.70 -17.73 9.61
N PHE A 69 -16.88 -17.23 10.00
CA PHE A 69 -17.91 -17.99 10.70
C PHE A 69 -18.86 -18.75 9.77
N GLY A 70 -18.75 -18.57 8.45
CA GLY A 70 -19.65 -19.19 7.47
C GLY A 70 -21.08 -18.65 7.52
N ASN A 71 -21.28 -17.44 8.06
CA ASN A 71 -22.58 -16.78 8.10
C ASN A 71 -22.80 -15.97 6.81
N THR A 72 -24.04 -15.95 6.33
CA THR A 72 -24.43 -15.07 5.22
C THR A 72 -24.49 -13.61 5.69
N PRO A 73 -23.88 -12.66 4.96
CA PRO A 73 -23.99 -11.25 5.28
C PRO A 73 -25.45 -10.78 5.16
N LEU A 74 -25.84 -9.80 5.97
CA LEU A 74 -27.15 -9.14 5.84
C LEU A 74 -27.39 -8.68 4.39
N HIS A 75 -28.54 -8.95 3.79
CA HIS A 75 -28.83 -8.63 2.37
C HIS A 75 -27.99 -9.36 1.30
N CYS A 76 -27.14 -10.32 1.68
CA CYS A 76 -26.51 -11.25 0.73
C CYS A 76 -27.06 -12.66 1.04
N ALA A 77 -28.13 -13.05 0.34
CA ALA A 77 -28.64 -14.42 0.40
C ALA A 77 -27.67 -15.39 -0.29
N GLU A 78 -27.74 -16.68 0.05
CA GLU A 78 -27.03 -17.74 -0.66
C GLU A 78 -27.43 -17.72 -2.14
N GLY A 79 -26.44 -17.71 -3.05
CA GLY A 79 -26.66 -17.55 -4.49
C GLY A 79 -26.96 -16.11 -4.96
N SER A 80 -26.89 -15.11 -4.07
CA SER A 80 -27.01 -13.70 -4.47
C SER A 80 -25.75 -13.19 -5.20
N ALA A 81 -25.87 -12.03 -5.86
CA ALA A 81 -24.73 -11.39 -6.53
C ALA A 81 -23.54 -11.12 -5.59
N CYS A 82 -23.76 -10.88 -4.29
CA CYS A 82 -22.66 -10.76 -3.34
C CYS A 82 -21.88 -12.07 -3.17
N ASP A 83 -22.64 -13.16 -3.05
CA ASP A 83 -22.11 -14.47 -2.73
C ASP A 83 -21.26 -14.99 -3.89
N ILE A 84 -21.76 -14.82 -5.12
CA ILE A 84 -21.02 -15.09 -6.36
C ILE A 84 -19.72 -14.28 -6.42
N VAL A 85 -19.74 -12.98 -6.06
CA VAL A 85 -18.54 -12.13 -6.08
C VAL A 85 -17.55 -12.55 -4.99
N GLN A 86 -18.02 -12.88 -3.79
CA GLN A 86 -17.17 -13.29 -2.65
C GLN A 86 -16.56 -14.68 -2.82
N GLN A 87 -17.28 -15.61 -3.46
CA GLN A 87 -16.78 -16.95 -3.77
C GLN A 87 -15.93 -16.99 -5.06
N SER A 88 -15.92 -15.90 -5.83
CA SER A 88 -15.10 -15.81 -7.04
C SER A 88 -13.60 -15.83 -6.72
N ARG A 89 -12.77 -16.09 -7.75
CA ARG A 89 -11.30 -16.00 -7.62
C ARG A 89 -10.80 -14.65 -7.09
N TRP A 90 -11.56 -13.56 -7.29
CA TRP A 90 -11.20 -12.24 -6.80
C TRP A 90 -11.65 -11.98 -5.37
N GLY A 91 -12.47 -12.86 -4.78
CA GLY A 91 -12.87 -12.80 -3.38
C GLY A 91 -11.76 -13.23 -2.42
N THR A 92 -10.79 -14.01 -2.90
CA THR A 92 -9.62 -14.46 -2.15
C THR A 92 -8.32 -13.86 -2.69
N PHE A 93 -7.53 -13.22 -1.85
CA PHE A 93 -6.22 -12.65 -2.20
C PHE A 93 -5.12 -13.18 -1.26
N LEU A 94 -4.11 -13.85 -1.83
CA LEU A 94 -3.04 -14.56 -1.12
C LEU A 94 -3.57 -15.58 -0.08
N GLY A 95 -4.64 -16.30 -0.41
CA GLY A 95 -5.26 -17.28 0.49
C GLY A 95 -6.11 -16.68 1.62
N MET A 96 -6.23 -15.35 1.69
CA MET A 96 -7.07 -14.65 2.66
C MET A 96 -8.23 -13.91 1.96
N PRO A 97 -9.39 -13.74 2.60
CA PRO A 97 -10.50 -12.98 2.02
C PRO A 97 -10.08 -11.54 1.69
N THR A 98 -10.51 -11.01 0.55
CA THR A 98 -10.25 -9.61 0.16
C THR A 98 -10.78 -8.61 1.19
N ALA A 99 -11.85 -8.95 1.91
CA ALA A 99 -12.35 -8.19 3.04
C ALA A 99 -11.27 -7.93 4.11
N PHE A 100 -10.36 -8.88 4.35
CA PHE A 100 -9.25 -8.72 5.30
C PHE A 100 -8.23 -7.67 4.84
N TRP A 101 -7.93 -7.63 3.54
CA TRP A 101 -7.06 -6.60 2.96
C TRP A 101 -7.70 -5.22 2.99
N GLY A 102 -9.02 -5.15 2.78
CA GLY A 102 -9.82 -3.95 3.01
C GLY A 102 -9.71 -3.46 4.45
N PHE A 103 -9.86 -4.35 5.43
CA PHE A 103 -9.70 -4.05 6.85
C PHE A 103 -8.31 -3.48 7.15
N MET A 104 -7.22 -4.09 6.66
CA MET A 104 -5.87 -3.55 6.85
C MET A 104 -5.72 -2.14 6.27
N THR A 105 -6.32 -1.88 5.11
CA THR A 105 -6.26 -0.57 4.47
C THR A 105 -6.97 0.49 5.33
N TYR A 106 -8.19 0.21 5.79
CA TYR A 106 -8.93 1.12 6.66
C TYR A 106 -8.30 1.29 8.05
N ALA A 107 -7.72 0.23 8.61
CA ALA A 107 -6.96 0.28 9.86
C ALA A 107 -5.73 1.19 9.71
N ALA A 108 -5.00 1.08 8.60
CA ALA A 108 -3.88 1.97 8.29
C ALA A 108 -4.32 3.43 8.18
N LEU A 109 -5.42 3.73 7.50
CA LEU A 109 -5.97 5.10 7.43
C LEU A 109 -6.36 5.63 8.82
N THR A 110 -7.02 4.80 9.63
CA THR A 110 -7.41 5.15 11.01
C THR A 110 -6.19 5.47 11.87
N PHE A 111 -5.15 4.63 11.77
CA PHE A 111 -3.88 4.83 12.46
C PHE A 111 -3.15 6.09 12.02
N ILE A 112 -3.11 6.36 10.70
CA ILE A 112 -2.54 7.59 10.14
C ILE A 112 -3.30 8.82 10.64
N GLY A 113 -4.63 8.74 10.74
CA GLY A 113 -5.51 9.77 11.31
C GLY A 113 -5.25 10.08 12.78
N PHE A 114 -4.94 9.05 13.58
CA PHE A 114 -4.75 9.19 15.03
C PHE A 114 -3.30 9.56 15.41
N LYS A 115 -2.30 8.90 14.81
CA LYS A 115 -0.90 8.98 15.25
C LYS A 115 -0.11 10.11 14.57
N ILE A 116 -0.39 10.42 13.30
CA ILE A 116 0.43 11.38 12.55
C ILE A 116 -0.10 12.80 12.73
N ARG A 117 0.55 13.57 13.60
CA ARG A 117 0.23 14.98 13.86
C ARG A 117 0.85 15.97 12.87
N ASN A 118 1.89 15.55 12.14
CA ASN A 118 2.55 16.38 11.13
C ASN A 118 1.66 16.49 9.88
N PRO A 119 1.16 17.69 9.50
CA PRO A 119 0.16 17.82 8.44
C PRO A 119 0.66 17.35 7.07
N GLU A 120 1.94 17.58 6.75
CA GLU A 120 2.54 17.14 5.49
C GLU A 120 2.72 15.62 5.41
N GLN A 121 3.24 15.00 6.46
CA GLN A 121 3.44 13.54 6.49
C GLN A 121 2.10 12.80 6.55
N HIS A 122 1.14 13.32 7.31
CA HIS A 122 -0.22 12.79 7.36
C HIS A 122 -0.84 12.82 5.96
N TRP A 123 -0.82 13.98 5.31
CA TRP A 123 -1.43 14.13 3.99
C TRP A 123 -0.74 13.24 2.95
N LYS A 124 0.60 13.19 2.90
CA LYS A 124 1.34 12.33 1.95
C LYS A 124 1.03 10.84 2.14
N SER A 125 1.06 10.35 3.38
CA SER A 125 0.79 8.93 3.68
C SER A 125 -0.66 8.57 3.42
N ALA A 126 -1.61 9.35 3.94
CA ALA A 126 -3.03 9.13 3.70
C ALA A 126 -3.38 9.16 2.21
N TRP A 127 -2.74 10.07 1.45
CA TRP A 127 -2.97 10.19 0.01
C TRP A 127 -2.47 8.98 -0.78
N ILE A 128 -1.29 8.44 -0.45
CA ILE A 128 -0.77 7.20 -1.08
C ILE A 128 -1.72 6.03 -0.79
N VAL A 129 -2.07 5.81 0.47
CA VAL A 129 -2.90 4.66 0.86
C VAL A 129 -4.31 4.79 0.27
N ALA A 130 -4.91 5.99 0.30
CA ALA A 130 -6.22 6.22 -0.27
C ALA A 130 -6.23 6.06 -1.80
N LEU A 131 -5.18 6.51 -2.51
CA LEU A 131 -5.11 6.34 -3.97
C LEU A 131 -4.99 4.87 -4.36
N ILE A 132 -4.12 4.11 -3.68
CA ILE A 132 -3.98 2.66 -3.90
C ILE A 132 -5.32 1.96 -3.61
N GLY A 133 -5.95 2.29 -2.48
CA GLY A 133 -7.21 1.66 -2.08
C GLY A 133 -8.39 2.03 -2.98
N VAL A 134 -8.49 3.27 -3.48
CA VAL A 134 -9.48 3.66 -4.50
C VAL A 134 -9.23 2.93 -5.81
N GLY A 135 -7.97 2.88 -6.27
CA GLY A 135 -7.61 2.14 -7.47
C GLY A 135 -7.97 0.67 -7.40
N TYR A 136 -7.68 0.03 -6.26
CA TYR A 136 -8.05 -1.37 -6.00
C TYR A 136 -9.58 -1.56 -5.95
N SER A 137 -10.31 -0.66 -5.28
CA SER A 137 -11.78 -0.73 -5.20
C SER A 137 -12.44 -0.56 -6.57
N ILE A 138 -11.95 0.37 -7.40
CA ILE A 138 -12.41 0.54 -8.78
C ILE A 138 -12.12 -0.71 -9.59
N TYR A 139 -10.91 -1.26 -9.49
CA TYR A 139 -10.53 -2.49 -10.18
C TYR A 139 -11.48 -3.65 -9.86
N LEU A 140 -11.75 -3.93 -8.58
CA LEU A 140 -12.68 -4.98 -8.16
C LEU A 140 -14.10 -4.72 -8.68
N THR A 141 -14.54 -3.45 -8.70
CA THR A 141 -15.86 -3.08 -9.21
C THR A 141 -15.96 -3.31 -10.72
N LEU A 142 -14.94 -2.92 -11.49
CA LEU A 142 -14.88 -3.17 -12.93
C LEU A 142 -14.85 -4.66 -13.24
N VAL A 143 -14.06 -5.43 -12.51
CA VAL A 143 -14.01 -6.89 -12.66
C VAL A 143 -15.37 -7.53 -12.34
N SER A 144 -16.02 -7.11 -11.26
CA SER A 144 -17.33 -7.63 -10.88
C SER A 144 -18.38 -7.34 -11.95
N HIS A 145 -18.33 -6.14 -12.54
CA HIS A 145 -19.26 -5.73 -13.60
C HIS A 145 -18.98 -6.43 -14.94
N PHE A 146 -17.73 -6.43 -15.43
CA PHE A 146 -17.40 -6.94 -16.77
C PHE A 146 -17.19 -8.45 -16.83
N VAL A 147 -16.66 -9.06 -15.77
CA VAL A 147 -16.26 -10.46 -15.80
C VAL A 147 -17.27 -11.36 -15.11
N ILE A 148 -17.74 -10.96 -13.92
CA ILE A 148 -18.70 -11.74 -13.13
C ILE A 148 -20.15 -11.43 -13.53
N ASN A 149 -20.41 -10.25 -14.14
CA ASN A 149 -21.76 -9.73 -14.42
C ASN A 149 -22.65 -9.66 -13.17
N ALA A 150 -22.05 -9.45 -12.00
CA ALA A 150 -22.74 -9.37 -10.71
C ALA A 150 -22.29 -8.13 -9.94
N LEU A 151 -23.23 -7.43 -9.31
CA LEU A 151 -22.95 -6.23 -8.53
C LEU A 151 -23.19 -6.50 -7.05
N CYS A 152 -22.10 -6.46 -6.27
CA CYS A 152 -22.17 -6.61 -4.82
C CYS A 152 -22.42 -5.24 -4.15
N PRO A 153 -23.54 -5.03 -3.43
CA PRO A 153 -23.83 -3.78 -2.74
C PRO A 153 -22.77 -3.41 -1.70
N TYR A 154 -22.20 -4.39 -0.99
CA TYR A 154 -21.12 -4.14 -0.03
C TYR A 154 -19.85 -3.60 -0.68
N CYS A 155 -19.47 -4.14 -1.85
CA CYS A 155 -18.35 -3.63 -2.63
C CYS A 155 -18.58 -2.19 -3.07
N LEU A 156 -19.80 -1.85 -3.49
CA LEU A 156 -20.18 -0.48 -3.87
C LEU A 156 -20.15 0.48 -2.67
N VAL A 157 -20.63 0.04 -1.50
CA VAL A 157 -20.55 0.84 -0.27
C VAL A 157 -19.09 1.06 0.12
N SER A 158 -18.25 0.03 0.06
CA SER A 158 -16.81 0.15 0.34
C SER A 158 -16.12 1.11 -0.64
N LEU A 159 -16.45 1.03 -1.94
CA LEU A 159 -15.98 1.97 -2.96
C LEU A 159 -16.39 3.40 -2.61
N ALA A 160 -17.66 3.62 -2.28
CA ALA A 160 -18.17 4.94 -1.90
C ALA A 160 -17.43 5.52 -0.69
N ILE A 161 -17.19 4.72 0.35
CA ILE A 161 -16.42 5.14 1.54
C ILE A 161 -14.98 5.51 1.16
N MET A 162 -14.31 4.72 0.32
CA MET A 162 -12.94 5.02 -0.12
C MET A 162 -12.87 6.30 -0.95
N VAL A 163 -13.78 6.47 -1.90
CA VAL A 163 -13.85 7.68 -2.74
C VAL A 163 -14.15 8.92 -1.88
N ALA A 164 -15.09 8.82 -0.94
CA ALA A 164 -15.38 9.90 0.00
C ALA A 164 -14.15 10.26 0.84
N THR A 165 -13.44 9.26 1.36
CA THR A 165 -12.22 9.46 2.16
C THR A 165 -11.13 10.14 1.34
N PHE A 166 -10.94 9.70 0.09
CA PHE A 166 -9.99 10.32 -0.83
C PHE A 166 -10.36 11.77 -1.18
N GLY A 167 -11.65 12.06 -1.41
CA GLY A 167 -12.16 13.42 -1.62
C GLY A 167 -11.90 14.34 -0.42
N VAL A 168 -12.10 13.83 0.80
CA VAL A 168 -11.75 14.57 2.03
C VAL A 168 -10.24 14.84 2.09
N ILE A 169 -9.39 13.86 1.76
CA ILE A 169 -7.93 14.07 1.75
C ILE A 169 -7.51 15.09 0.68
N MET A 170 -8.19 15.12 -0.47
CA MET A 170 -7.95 16.11 -1.53
C MET A 170 -8.31 17.53 -1.10
N THR A 171 -9.44 17.72 -0.42
CA THR A 171 -9.85 19.06 0.09
C THR A 171 -8.95 19.56 1.20
N GLN A 172 -8.39 18.66 2.03
CA GLN A 172 -7.46 19.01 3.12
C GLN A 172 -6.01 19.26 2.66
N ARG A 173 -5.79 19.53 1.37
CA ARG A 173 -4.45 19.77 0.81
C ARG A 173 -3.81 21.00 1.47
N PRO A 174 -2.65 20.86 2.13
CA PRO A 174 -1.99 22.00 2.77
C PRO A 174 -1.49 23.01 1.73
N GLU A 175 -1.99 24.25 1.79
CA GLU A 175 -1.70 25.34 0.83
C GLU A 175 -0.21 25.71 0.72
N ARG A 176 0.61 25.34 1.72
CA ARG A 176 2.03 25.72 1.78
C ARG A 176 2.95 24.83 0.94
N MET A 177 2.41 23.80 0.27
CA MET A 177 3.12 22.94 -0.69
C MET A 177 3.24 23.59 -2.09
N LYS A 178 3.53 24.90 -2.16
CA LYS A 178 3.68 25.63 -3.44
C LYS A 178 4.90 25.17 -4.27
N ASN A 179 5.95 24.67 -3.61
CA ASN A 179 7.14 24.14 -4.27
C ASN A 179 7.10 22.61 -4.45
N PHE A 180 6.02 21.95 -4.05
CA PHE A 180 5.87 20.51 -4.24
C PHE A 180 5.47 20.25 -5.68
N LYS A 181 6.23 19.40 -6.39
CA LYS A 181 5.88 18.94 -7.75
C LYS A 181 4.69 17.98 -7.70
N PHE A 182 3.51 18.51 -7.35
CA PHE A 182 2.28 17.74 -7.14
C PHE A 182 1.93 16.88 -8.35
N LYS A 183 2.09 17.41 -9.58
CA LYS A 183 1.91 16.64 -10.82
C LYS A 183 2.82 15.41 -10.88
N SER A 184 4.11 15.57 -10.60
CA SER A 184 5.06 14.45 -10.66
C SER A 184 4.82 13.44 -9.55
N TRP A 185 4.54 13.91 -8.33
CA TRP A 185 4.17 13.05 -7.21
C TRP A 185 2.88 12.28 -7.51
N SER A 186 1.88 12.94 -8.10
CA SER A 186 0.60 12.30 -8.36
C SER A 186 0.68 11.27 -9.47
N VAL A 187 1.44 11.57 -10.52
CA VAL A 187 1.75 10.62 -11.59
C VAL A 187 2.52 9.44 -11.03
N GLN A 188 3.54 9.67 -10.19
CA GLN A 188 4.33 8.59 -9.61
C GLN A 188 3.47 7.63 -8.76
N THR A 189 2.59 8.15 -7.91
CA THR A 189 1.68 7.28 -7.14
C THR A 189 0.63 6.59 -7.98
N ALA A 190 0.16 7.22 -9.07
CA ALA A 190 -0.75 6.57 -10.00
C ALA A 190 -0.06 5.42 -10.73
N ILE A 191 1.20 5.62 -11.15
CA ILE A 191 2.03 4.55 -11.71
C ILE A 191 2.21 3.41 -10.69
N VAL A 192 2.54 3.72 -9.44
CA VAL A 192 2.66 2.70 -8.38
C VAL A 192 1.35 1.94 -8.19
N ALA A 193 0.21 2.63 -8.13
CA ALA A 193 -1.09 1.98 -8.03
C ALA A 193 -1.38 1.10 -9.25
N LEU A 194 -1.07 1.54 -10.47
CA LEU A 194 -1.22 0.75 -11.69
C LEU A 194 -0.29 -0.46 -11.71
N ILE A 195 0.94 -0.35 -11.21
CA ILE A 195 1.86 -1.49 -11.08
C ILE A 195 1.30 -2.50 -10.08
N ILE A 196 0.78 -2.05 -8.94
CA ILE A 196 0.16 -2.94 -7.94
C ILE A 196 -1.06 -3.65 -8.54
N ILE A 197 -1.94 -2.91 -9.21
CA ILE A 197 -3.14 -3.46 -9.86
C ILE A 197 -2.76 -4.40 -11.01
N GLY A 198 -1.74 -4.06 -11.80
CA GLY A 198 -1.22 -4.89 -12.88
C GLY A 198 -0.64 -6.19 -12.34
N GLY A 199 0.21 -6.13 -11.32
CA GLY A 199 0.77 -7.30 -10.63
C GLY A 199 -0.31 -8.19 -10.01
N MET A 200 -1.32 -7.57 -9.39
CA MET A 200 -2.52 -8.24 -8.88
C MET A 200 -3.29 -8.96 -9.99
N HIS A 201 -3.54 -8.30 -11.13
CA HIS A 201 -4.22 -8.94 -12.26
C HIS A 201 -3.40 -10.08 -12.87
N LEU A 202 -2.07 -9.93 -12.93
CA LEU A 202 -1.14 -10.99 -13.33
C LEU A 202 -1.14 -12.19 -12.36
N HIS A 203 -1.30 -11.93 -11.06
CA HIS A 203 -1.50 -13.00 -10.08
C HIS A 203 -2.83 -13.74 -10.35
N TYR A 204 -3.90 -13.01 -10.61
CA TYR A 204 -5.21 -13.59 -10.95
C TYR A 204 -5.32 -14.17 -12.37
N SER A 205 -4.38 -13.88 -13.28
CA SER A 205 -4.39 -14.48 -14.63
C SER A 205 -3.78 -15.88 -14.65
N GLY A 206 -3.26 -16.36 -13.52
CA GLY A 206 -2.71 -17.71 -13.37
C GLY A 206 -1.29 -17.90 -13.88
N VAL A 207 -0.62 -16.82 -14.30
CA VAL A 207 0.77 -16.88 -14.80
C VAL A 207 1.74 -17.37 -13.72
N PHE A 208 1.45 -17.11 -12.45
CA PHE A 208 2.28 -17.53 -11.31
C PHE A 208 1.72 -18.74 -10.53
N HIS A 209 0.42 -19.01 -10.61
CA HIS A 209 -0.23 -20.17 -9.98
C HIS A 209 -1.29 -20.73 -10.95
N PRO A 210 -1.13 -21.94 -11.51
CA PRO A 210 -2.09 -22.51 -12.46
C PRO A 210 -3.51 -22.68 -11.86
N ALA A 211 -3.64 -22.82 -10.53
CA ALA A 211 -4.93 -22.82 -9.84
C ALA A 211 -5.67 -21.47 -9.84
N ALA A 212 -4.97 -20.36 -10.12
CA ALA A 212 -5.57 -19.03 -10.27
C ALA A 212 -5.85 -18.66 -11.75
N GLY A 213 -5.49 -19.53 -12.70
CA GLY A 213 -5.71 -19.34 -14.13
C GLY A 213 -7.15 -19.58 -14.57
N PRO A 214 -7.48 -19.29 -15.84
CA PRO A 214 -8.76 -19.70 -16.41
C PRO A 214 -8.91 -21.23 -16.29
N GLU A 215 -10.11 -21.69 -15.94
CA GLU A 215 -10.43 -23.11 -15.79
C GLU A 215 -10.04 -23.89 -17.04
N ASP A 216 -9.38 -25.04 -16.85
CA ASP A 216 -8.97 -25.89 -17.97
C ASP A 216 -10.22 -26.31 -18.79
N PRO A 217 -10.26 -26.01 -20.10
CA PRO A 217 -11.41 -26.35 -20.95
C PRO A 217 -11.73 -27.86 -20.94
N TYR A 218 -10.75 -28.71 -20.68
CA TYR A 218 -10.96 -30.16 -20.49
C TYR A 218 -11.75 -30.45 -19.21
N LEU A 219 -11.39 -29.85 -18.08
CA LEU A 219 -12.11 -30.02 -16.81
C LEU A 219 -13.53 -29.47 -16.89
N LYS A 220 -13.72 -28.35 -17.59
CA LYS A 220 -15.05 -27.80 -17.87
C LYS A 220 -15.87 -28.74 -18.75
N GLY A 221 -15.28 -29.29 -19.82
CA GLY A 221 -15.93 -30.26 -20.70
C GLY A 221 -16.37 -31.52 -19.95
N LEU A 222 -15.48 -32.06 -19.11
CA LEU A 222 -15.77 -33.18 -18.23
C LEU A 222 -16.90 -32.85 -17.24
N ALA A 223 -16.85 -31.70 -16.59
CA ALA A 223 -17.88 -31.26 -15.65
C ALA A 223 -19.25 -31.16 -16.32
N THR A 224 -19.30 -30.61 -17.53
CA THR A 224 -20.52 -30.48 -18.34
C THR A 224 -21.08 -31.85 -18.73
N HIS A 225 -20.21 -32.78 -19.14
CA HIS A 225 -20.61 -34.13 -19.53
C HIS A 225 -21.11 -34.95 -18.34
N LEU A 226 -20.49 -34.80 -17.16
CA LEU A 226 -20.92 -35.48 -15.93
C LEU A 226 -22.22 -34.89 -15.37
N ALA A 227 -22.42 -33.58 -15.46
CA ALA A 227 -23.68 -32.93 -15.08
C ALA A 227 -24.86 -33.39 -15.95
N GLN A 228 -24.63 -33.70 -17.23
CA GLN A 228 -25.65 -34.30 -18.11
C GLN A 228 -25.97 -35.77 -17.77
N GLY A 229 -25.06 -36.45 -17.07
CA GLY A 229 -25.22 -37.85 -16.63
C GLY A 229 -25.80 -38.01 -15.23
N ASP A 230 -26.39 -36.96 -14.64
CA ASP A 230 -26.95 -36.94 -13.27
C ASP A 230 -25.92 -37.30 -12.16
N ALA A 231 -24.62 -37.10 -12.46
CA ALA A 231 -23.57 -37.34 -11.48
C ALA A 231 -23.50 -36.20 -10.45
N ILE A 232 -23.63 -36.56 -9.16
CA ILE A 232 -23.53 -35.61 -8.05
C ILE A 232 -22.05 -35.24 -7.82
N PHE A 233 -21.73 -33.94 -7.91
CA PHE A 233 -20.38 -33.43 -7.64
C PHE A 233 -20.13 -33.32 -6.13
N TYR A 234 -19.30 -34.21 -5.59
CA TYR A 234 -18.70 -34.06 -4.25
C TYR A 234 -17.34 -33.35 -4.32
N GLY A 235 -17.29 -32.22 -5.02
CA GLY A 235 -16.06 -31.43 -5.14
C GLY A 235 -15.71 -30.79 -3.79
N THR A 236 -14.53 -31.11 -3.25
CA THR A 236 -13.93 -30.37 -2.14
C THR A 236 -13.21 -29.15 -2.71
N PHE A 237 -13.63 -27.96 -2.31
CA PHE A 237 -12.92 -26.71 -2.56
C PHE A 237 -11.67 -26.65 -1.65
N TRP A 238 -10.51 -26.35 -2.20
CA TRP A 238 -9.33 -25.93 -1.44
C TRP A 238 -8.61 -24.79 -2.17
#